data_AF-A0A958IQU7-F1
#
_entry.id   AF-A0A958IQU7-F1
#
_cell.length_a   1.000
_cell.length_b   1.000
_cell.length_c   1.000
_cell.angle_alpha   90.00
_cell.angle_beta   90.00
_cell.angle_gamma   90.00
#
_symmetry.space_group_name_H-M   'P 1'
#
loop_
_entity.id
_entity.type
_entity.pdbx_description
1 polymer ?
#
loop_
_entity_poly.entity_id
_entity_poly.type
_entity_poly.pdbx_seq_one_letter_code
_entity_poly.pdbx_strand_id
1 'polypeptide(L)'
;GSLAVRLYALFSYRKLHAKHWEHHRHPASEDDPDFHDGEHPQFWRWYLHFFIGYVSWQQLAGMAIAYNVLQYGFSISAINLILFWAGPAVLSTFQLFYFGTYLPHRDEGEGYHDKHRARSNDYPVWLSFLTCFHFGYHWEHHDAPHVPWWRLPREREKRTAQRAEG
;
A
#
# COMPACT_ATOMS: atom_id res chain seq x y z
N GLY A 1 7.52 13.92 -0.73
CA GLY A 1 7.41 12.53 -1.21
C GLY A 1 8.71 12.00 -1.81
N SER A 2 9.26 12.68 -2.84
CA SER A 2 10.35 12.14 -3.67
C SER A 2 11.60 11.65 -2.95
N LEU A 3 12.15 12.43 -2.01
CA LEU A 3 13.34 12.02 -1.25
C LEU A 3 13.05 10.78 -0.39
N ALA A 4 11.90 10.78 0.31
CA ALA A 4 11.52 9.69 1.20
C ALA A 4 11.40 8.34 0.46
N VAL A 5 10.67 8.30 -0.66
CA VAL A 5 10.50 7.04 -1.42
C VAL A 5 11.80 6.60 -2.12
N ARG A 6 12.68 7.56 -2.47
CA ARG A 6 14.01 7.25 -3.00
C ARG A 6 14.92 6.66 -1.93
N LEU A 7 14.93 7.20 -0.71
CA LEU A 7 15.70 6.63 0.40
C LEU A 7 15.16 5.29 0.87
N TYR A 8 13.84 5.09 0.77
CA TYR A 8 13.19 3.84 1.17
C TYR A 8 13.65 2.65 0.33
N ALA A 9 13.52 2.72 -1.01
CA ALA A 9 13.91 1.62 -1.89
C ALA A 9 14.21 2.08 -3.33
N LEU A 10 14.82 3.26 -3.46
CA LEU A 10 15.18 3.88 -4.75
C LEU A 10 13.96 4.08 -5.68
N PHE A 11 12.76 4.22 -5.10
CA PHE A 11 11.55 4.40 -5.89
C PHE A 11 11.51 5.75 -6.61
N SER A 12 10.82 5.76 -7.74
CA SER A 12 10.42 6.97 -8.43
C SER A 12 9.05 7.42 -7.94
N TYR A 13 8.99 8.56 -7.24
CA TYR A 13 7.72 9.16 -6.81
C TYR A 13 6.77 9.40 -7.98
N ARG A 14 7.28 9.80 -9.15
CA ARG A 14 6.46 10.00 -10.35
C ARG A 14 5.78 8.70 -10.79
N LYS A 15 6.48 7.57 -10.78
CA LYS A 15 5.91 6.25 -11.14
C LYS A 15 4.88 5.81 -10.12
N LEU A 16 5.20 5.90 -8.82
CA LEU A 16 4.27 5.56 -7.74
C LEU A 16 3.00 6.40 -7.82
N HIS A 17 3.14 7.71 -8.01
CA HIS A 17 2.01 8.62 -8.16
C HIS A 17 1.16 8.28 -9.39
N ALA A 18 1.77 8.00 -10.54
CA ALA A 18 1.03 7.63 -11.75
C ALA A 18 0.20 6.36 -11.54
N LYS A 19 0.81 5.30 -10.99
CA LYS A 19 0.14 4.04 -10.68
C LYS A 19 -0.98 4.21 -9.65
N HIS A 20 -0.72 4.99 -8.60
CA HIS A 20 -1.75 5.28 -7.61
C HIS A 20 -3.00 5.91 -8.23
N TRP A 21 -2.82 6.91 -9.10
CA TRP A 21 -3.97 7.52 -9.78
C TRP A 21 -4.63 6.61 -10.82
N GLU A 22 -3.89 5.66 -11.38
CA GLU A 22 -4.45 4.64 -12.26
C GLU A 22 -5.37 3.69 -11.51
N HIS A 23 -4.92 3.21 -10.34
CA HIS A 23 -5.73 2.45 -9.39
C HIS A 23 -7.02 3.19 -8.99
N HIS A 24 -6.94 4.47 -8.65
CA HIS A 24 -8.13 5.28 -8.32
C HIS A 24 -9.10 5.47 -9.49
N ARG A 25 -8.61 5.51 -10.73
CA ARG A 25 -9.45 5.69 -11.93
C ARG A 25 -10.15 4.42 -12.36
N HIS A 26 -9.47 3.29 -12.23
CA HIS A 26 -9.94 2.01 -12.78
C HIS A 26 -9.92 0.90 -11.73
N PRO A 27 -10.43 1.10 -10.50
CA PRO A 27 -10.22 0.15 -9.41
C PRO A 27 -10.76 -1.25 -9.77
N ALA A 28 -10.06 -2.28 -9.32
CA ALA A 28 -10.43 -3.69 -9.54
C ALA A 28 -10.82 -4.00 -11.01
N SER A 29 -10.00 -3.53 -11.96
CA SER A 29 -10.14 -3.79 -13.39
C SER A 29 -8.81 -4.20 -14.01
N GLU A 30 -8.81 -4.61 -15.27
CA GLU A 30 -7.58 -4.98 -15.99
C GLU A 30 -6.56 -3.82 -16.08
N ASP A 31 -7.03 -2.58 -16.01
CA ASP A 31 -6.19 -1.38 -16.02
C ASP A 31 -5.69 -0.98 -14.61
N ASP A 32 -6.10 -1.68 -13.55
CA ASP A 32 -5.66 -1.40 -12.19
C ASP A 32 -4.30 -2.07 -11.91
N PRO A 33 -3.21 -1.30 -11.68
CA PRO A 33 -1.89 -1.88 -11.40
C PRO A 33 -1.85 -2.68 -10.08
N ASP A 34 -2.85 -2.50 -9.22
CA ASP A 34 -2.97 -3.17 -7.94
C ASP A 34 -3.97 -4.34 -8.00
N PHE A 35 -4.59 -4.62 -9.15
CA PHE A 35 -5.50 -5.75 -9.35
C PHE A 35 -4.82 -6.89 -10.10
N HIS A 36 -4.95 -8.12 -9.59
CA HIS A 36 -4.26 -9.27 -10.19
C HIS A 36 -4.96 -9.79 -11.45
N ASP A 37 -6.23 -10.21 -11.35
CA ASP A 37 -7.01 -10.75 -12.48
C ASP A 37 -8.51 -10.96 -12.19
N GLY A 38 -8.96 -10.91 -10.94
CA GLY A 38 -10.38 -11.12 -10.58
C GLY A 38 -10.85 -12.58 -10.64
N GLU A 39 -10.09 -13.47 -11.28
CA GLU A 39 -10.37 -14.91 -11.38
C GLU A 39 -9.61 -15.75 -10.35
N HIS A 40 -8.47 -15.24 -9.86
CA HIS A 40 -7.59 -15.97 -8.96
C HIS A 40 -7.42 -15.23 -7.63
N PRO A 41 -8.29 -15.50 -6.63
CA PRO A 41 -8.27 -14.79 -5.35
C PRO A 41 -7.11 -15.21 -4.43
N GLN A 42 -6.10 -15.93 -4.95
CA GLN A 42 -5.03 -16.47 -4.14
C GLN A 42 -4.08 -15.34 -3.68
N PHE A 43 -4.10 -15.10 -2.38
CA PHE A 43 -3.32 -14.05 -1.70
C PHE A 43 -1.88 -13.93 -2.21
N TRP A 44 -1.13 -15.04 -2.28
CA TRP A 44 0.29 -15.01 -2.64
C TRP A 44 0.55 -14.64 -4.09
N ARG A 45 -0.31 -15.07 -5.02
CA ARG A 45 -0.17 -14.70 -6.45
C ARG A 45 -0.39 -13.21 -6.63
N TRP A 46 -1.42 -12.68 -6.00
CA TRP A 46 -1.70 -11.26 -5.99
C TRP A 46 -0.55 -10.46 -5.33
N TYR A 47 -0.04 -10.91 -4.19
CA TYR A 47 1.13 -10.26 -3.57
C TYR A 47 2.34 -10.21 -4.51
N LEU A 48 2.64 -11.31 -5.21
CA LEU A 48 3.76 -11.36 -6.15
C LEU A 48 3.55 -10.43 -7.35
N HIS A 49 2.34 -10.39 -7.91
CA HIS A 49 1.99 -9.46 -8.97
C HIS A 49 2.19 -8.01 -8.53
N PHE A 50 1.65 -7.64 -7.38
CA PHE A 50 1.86 -6.32 -6.77
C PHE A 50 3.36 -6.04 -6.60
N PHE A 51 4.09 -6.93 -5.95
CA PHE A 51 5.51 -6.73 -5.67
C PHE A 51 6.35 -6.51 -6.94
N ILE A 52 6.19 -7.37 -7.96
CA ILE A 52 6.95 -7.28 -9.22
C ILE A 52 6.52 -6.07 -10.05
N GLY A 53 5.25 -5.65 -9.93
CA GLY A 53 4.75 -4.42 -10.55
C GLY A 53 5.44 -3.16 -10.03
N TYR A 54 5.87 -3.14 -8.77
CA TYR A 54 6.48 -1.96 -8.15
C TYR A 54 8.00 -2.04 -8.03
N VAL A 55 8.55 -3.22 -7.76
CA VAL A 55 9.99 -3.40 -7.49
C VAL A 55 10.71 -3.91 -8.73
N SER A 56 11.62 -3.09 -9.25
CA SER A 56 12.48 -3.44 -10.39
C SER A 56 13.78 -4.11 -9.96
N TRP A 57 14.37 -4.91 -10.85
CA TRP A 57 15.68 -5.52 -10.63
C TRP A 57 16.79 -4.48 -10.40
N GLN A 58 16.67 -3.28 -10.98
CA GLN A 58 17.61 -2.18 -10.77
C GLN A 58 17.58 -1.65 -9.34
N GLN A 59 16.38 -1.57 -8.74
CA GLN A 59 16.23 -1.19 -7.34
C GLN A 59 16.82 -2.26 -6.42
N LEU A 60 16.56 -3.55 -6.72
CA LEU A 60 17.15 -4.66 -5.97
C LEU A 60 18.68 -4.62 -6.02
N ALA A 61 19.26 -4.42 -7.21
CA ALA A 61 20.71 -4.27 -7.38
C ALA A 61 21.26 -3.06 -6.61
N GLY A 62 20.60 -1.90 -6.72
CA GLY A 62 21.01 -0.69 -5.99
C GLY A 62 20.94 -0.84 -4.48
N MET A 63 19.89 -1.48 -3.95
CA MET A 63 19.77 -1.79 -2.53
C MET A 63 20.82 -2.81 -2.09
N ALA A 64 21.12 -3.82 -2.91
CA ALA A 64 22.19 -4.77 -2.60
C ALA A 64 23.56 -4.09 -2.53
N ILE A 65 23.86 -3.17 -3.45
CA ILE A 65 25.10 -2.37 -3.40
C ILE A 65 25.13 -1.53 -2.12
N ALA A 66 24.05 -0.80 -1.82
CA ALA A 66 23.95 0.02 -0.60
C ALA A 66 24.14 -0.83 0.67
N TYR A 67 23.53 -2.02 0.72
CA TYR A 67 23.70 -2.97 1.81
C TYR A 67 25.17 -3.35 2.01
N ASN A 68 25.86 -3.72 0.94
CA ASN A 68 27.28 -4.10 1.01
C ASN A 68 28.16 -2.92 1.42
N VAL A 69 27.89 -1.71 0.90
CA VAL A 69 28.62 -0.49 1.31
C VAL A 69 28.43 -0.20 2.80
N LEU A 70 27.20 -0.30 3.30
CA LEU A 70 26.91 -0.10 4.72
C LEU A 70 27.58 -1.16 5.59
N GLN A 71 27.52 -2.42 5.18
CA GLN A 71 28.11 -3.52 5.94
C GLN A 71 29.64 -3.46 5.96
N TYR A 72 30.27 -3.36 4.80
CA TYR A 72 31.72 -3.51 4.68
C TYR A 72 32.46 -2.17 4.69
N GLY A 73 31.88 -1.12 4.10
CA GLY A 73 32.49 0.21 4.05
C GLY A 73 32.31 1.00 5.35
N PHE A 74 31.19 0.82 6.04
CA PHE A 74 30.90 1.49 7.32
C PHE A 74 30.91 0.53 8.52
N SER A 75 31.28 -0.75 8.31
CA SER A 75 31.36 -1.78 9.36
C SER A 75 30.05 -1.94 10.15
N ILE A 76 28.90 -1.67 9.54
CA ILE A 76 27.60 -1.85 10.18
C ILE A 76 27.29 -3.34 10.25
N SER A 77 26.90 -3.82 11.42
CA SER A 77 26.55 -5.23 11.61
C SER A 77 25.41 -5.66 10.69
N ALA A 78 25.56 -6.82 10.04
CA ALA A 78 24.53 -7.40 9.17
C ALA A 78 23.19 -7.56 9.89
N ILE A 79 23.20 -7.96 11.17
CA ILE A 79 21.96 -8.10 11.95
C ILE A 79 21.25 -6.76 12.11
N ASN A 80 21.99 -5.66 12.28
CA ASN A 80 21.40 -4.33 12.39
C ASN A 80 20.79 -3.89 11.06
N LEU A 81 21.47 -4.16 9.94
CA LEU A 81 20.93 -3.86 8.61
C LEU A 81 19.65 -4.66 8.32
N ILE A 82 19.58 -5.92 8.77
CA ILE A 82 18.38 -6.74 8.65
C ILE A 82 17.26 -6.21 9.54
N LEU A 83 17.52 -5.98 10.84
CA LEU A 83 16.49 -5.61 11.82
C LEU A 83 15.96 -4.19 11.63
N PHE A 84 16.80 -3.25 11.19
CA PHE A 84 16.44 -1.83 11.16
C PHE A 84 16.30 -1.25 9.74
N TRP A 85 16.60 -2.01 8.70
CA TRP A 85 16.45 -1.54 7.32
C TRP A 85 15.76 -2.54 6.39
N ALA A 86 16.38 -3.68 6.08
CA ALA A 86 15.84 -4.61 5.08
C ALA A 86 14.57 -5.33 5.55
N GLY A 87 14.56 -5.84 6.79
CA GLY A 87 13.42 -6.52 7.38
C GLY A 87 12.18 -5.62 7.47
N PRO A 88 12.26 -4.43 8.10
CA PRO A 88 11.15 -3.48 8.12
C PRO A 88 10.65 -3.07 6.74
N ALA A 89 11.56 -2.90 5.76
CA ALA A 89 11.16 -2.61 4.38
C ALA A 89 10.30 -3.75 3.80
N VAL A 90 10.73 -5.00 3.90
CA VAL A 90 9.95 -6.16 3.43
C VAL A 90 8.63 -6.30 4.20
N LEU A 91 8.62 -6.15 5.52
CA LEU A 91 7.39 -6.22 6.30
C LEU A 91 6.40 -5.12 5.91
N SER A 92 6.90 -3.91 5.60
CA SER A 92 6.03 -2.81 5.16
C SER A 92 5.45 -3.02 3.76
N THR A 93 6.09 -3.77 2.85
CA THR A 93 5.46 -4.14 1.57
C THR A 93 4.30 -5.11 1.79
N PHE A 94 4.46 -6.09 2.68
CA PHE A 94 3.37 -6.97 3.09
C PHE A 94 2.23 -6.21 3.77
N GLN A 95 2.57 -5.32 4.69
CA GLN A 95 1.61 -4.48 5.41
C GLN A 95 0.79 -3.61 4.45
N LEU A 96 1.46 -2.90 3.53
CA LEU A 96 0.80 -2.06 2.53
C LEU A 96 -0.09 -2.90 1.62
N PHE A 97 0.43 -4.01 1.10
CA PHE A 97 -0.37 -4.90 0.25
C PHE A 97 -1.61 -5.42 0.99
N TYR A 98 -1.43 -5.94 2.20
CA TYR A 98 -2.54 -6.57 2.92
C TYR A 98 -3.64 -5.55 3.25
N PHE A 99 -3.30 -4.42 3.88
CA PHE A 99 -4.29 -3.46 4.37
C PHE A 99 -4.69 -2.39 3.35
N GLY A 100 -3.82 -2.11 2.37
CA GLY A 100 -4.01 -1.06 1.37
C GLY A 100 -4.41 -1.56 -0.02
N THR A 101 -4.36 -2.87 -0.27
CA THR A 101 -4.71 -3.45 -1.57
C THR A 101 -5.63 -4.66 -1.42
N TYR A 102 -5.12 -5.76 -0.83
CA TYR A 102 -5.83 -7.03 -0.78
C TYR A 102 -7.13 -6.98 0.02
N LEU A 103 -7.08 -6.58 1.28
CA LEU A 103 -8.26 -6.54 2.15
C LEU A 103 -9.35 -5.59 1.64
N PRO A 104 -9.05 -4.34 1.22
CA PRO A 104 -10.09 -3.42 0.76
C PRO A 104 -10.67 -3.77 -0.62
N HIS A 105 -9.91 -4.44 -1.49
CA HIS A 105 -10.33 -4.72 -2.87
C HIS A 105 -10.63 -6.17 -3.19
N ARG A 106 -10.38 -7.14 -2.30
CA ARG A 106 -10.78 -8.52 -2.58
C ARG A 106 -12.29 -8.60 -2.78
N ASP A 107 -12.73 -9.38 -3.76
CA ASP A 107 -14.11 -9.79 -3.86
C ASP A 107 -14.40 -10.86 -2.79
N GLU A 108 -15.54 -10.74 -2.10
CA GLU A 108 -16.00 -11.71 -1.10
C GLU A 108 -17.11 -12.62 -1.65
N GLY A 109 -17.32 -12.61 -2.97
CA GLY A 109 -18.30 -13.43 -3.68
C GLY A 109 -19.63 -12.72 -3.96
N GLU A 110 -19.76 -11.47 -3.54
CA GLU A 110 -20.94 -10.62 -3.80
C GLU A 110 -20.74 -9.71 -5.02
N GLY A 111 -19.50 -9.57 -5.50
CA GLY A 111 -19.12 -8.61 -6.54
C GLY A 111 -18.91 -7.21 -5.98
N TYR A 112 -18.53 -6.28 -6.86
CA TYR A 112 -18.35 -4.87 -6.49
C TYR A 112 -19.63 -4.07 -6.72
N HIS A 113 -20.09 -3.35 -5.68
CA HIS A 113 -21.36 -2.61 -5.69
C HIS A 113 -21.20 -1.10 -5.73
N ASP A 114 -19.98 -0.58 -5.61
CA ASP A 114 -19.71 0.85 -5.54
C ASP A 114 -18.64 1.28 -6.56
N LYS A 115 -18.62 2.57 -6.90
CA LYS A 115 -17.71 3.14 -7.90
C LYS A 115 -16.23 3.00 -7.53
N HIS A 116 -15.92 2.94 -6.24
CA HIS A 116 -14.54 2.82 -5.76
C HIS A 116 -14.10 1.36 -5.65
N ARG A 117 -15.05 0.42 -5.67
CA ARG A 117 -14.80 -1.03 -5.58
C ARG A 117 -13.86 -1.35 -4.42
N ALA A 118 -14.09 -0.66 -3.31
CA ALA A 118 -13.21 -0.61 -2.15
C ALA A 118 -14.02 -0.71 -0.86
N ARG A 119 -13.41 -1.25 0.19
CA ARG A 119 -14.03 -1.35 1.51
C ARG A 119 -13.15 -0.74 2.57
N SER A 120 -13.79 -0.27 3.63
CA SER A 120 -13.11 0.20 4.83
C SER A 120 -13.30 -0.77 5.97
N ASN A 121 -12.28 -0.96 6.79
CA ASN A 121 -12.42 -1.70 8.03
C ASN A 121 -13.14 -0.88 9.12
N ASP A 122 -13.65 -1.58 10.11
CA ASP A 122 -14.28 -1.00 11.31
C ASP A 122 -13.35 -1.04 12.53
N TYR A 123 -12.03 -1.00 12.30
CA TYR A 123 -11.07 -1.01 13.40
C TYR A 123 -11.14 0.29 14.21
N PRO A 124 -10.91 0.22 15.53
CA PRO A 124 -10.72 1.41 16.33
C PRO A 124 -9.52 2.21 15.81
N VAL A 125 -9.58 3.54 15.96
CA VAL A 125 -8.60 4.48 15.37
C VAL A 125 -7.15 4.07 15.67
N TRP A 126 -6.85 3.68 16.92
CA TRP A 126 -5.49 3.26 17.30
C TRP A 126 -5.01 2.02 16.54
N LEU A 127 -5.89 1.05 16.28
CA LEU A 127 -5.52 -0.17 15.55
C LEU A 127 -5.38 0.12 14.07
N SER A 128 -6.27 0.95 13.52
CA SER A 128 -6.19 1.46 12.15
C SER A 128 -4.86 2.19 11.88
N PHE A 129 -4.33 2.94 12.86
CA PHE A 129 -3.00 3.54 12.78
C PHE A 129 -1.90 2.47 12.68
N LEU A 130 -1.94 1.46 13.54
CA LEU A 130 -0.92 0.41 13.60
C LEU A 130 -0.92 -0.50 12.38
N THR A 131 -2.10 -0.75 11.77
CA THR A 131 -2.20 -1.67 10.64
C THR A 131 -1.63 -1.08 9.36
N CYS A 132 -1.92 0.17 9.02
CA CYS A 132 -1.33 0.84 7.86
C CYS A 132 -1.60 2.36 7.88
N PHE A 133 -1.29 3.07 8.97
CA PHE A 133 -1.48 4.53 9.03
C PHE A 133 -2.89 4.99 8.60
N HIS A 134 -3.94 4.27 9.01
CA HIS A 134 -5.33 4.52 8.63
C HIS A 134 -5.73 4.25 7.17
N PHE A 135 -4.87 3.67 6.34
CA PHE A 135 -5.23 3.28 4.96
C PHE A 135 -6.33 2.22 4.88
N GLY A 136 -6.63 1.57 6.01
CA GLY A 136 -7.79 0.71 6.16
C GLY A 136 -9.14 1.41 6.05
N TYR A 137 -9.20 2.75 6.15
CA TYR A 137 -10.34 3.56 5.73
C TYR A 137 -10.27 3.80 4.21
N HIS A 138 -10.21 2.71 3.45
CA HIS A 138 -9.82 2.74 2.05
C HIS A 138 -10.89 3.34 1.14
N TRP A 139 -12.17 3.11 1.46
CA TRP A 139 -13.26 3.75 0.73
C TRP A 139 -13.19 5.27 0.87
N GLU A 140 -12.96 5.78 2.08
CA GLU A 140 -12.80 7.21 2.33
C GLU A 140 -11.56 7.78 1.63
N HIS A 141 -10.50 7.00 1.52
CA HIS A 141 -9.33 7.36 0.74
C HIS A 141 -9.63 7.48 -0.76
N HIS A 142 -10.41 6.56 -1.33
CA HIS A 142 -10.86 6.63 -2.72
C HIS A 142 -11.81 7.80 -3.01
N ASP A 143 -12.67 8.14 -2.04
CA ASP A 143 -13.57 9.30 -2.18
C ASP A 143 -12.81 10.64 -2.03
N ALA A 144 -11.81 10.69 -1.14
CA ALA A 144 -11.01 11.88 -0.86
C ALA A 144 -9.49 11.61 -0.93
N PRO A 145 -8.90 11.33 -2.11
CA PRO A 145 -7.50 10.90 -2.26
C PRO A 145 -6.46 11.96 -1.87
N HIS A 146 -6.87 13.23 -1.83
CA HIS A 146 -6.05 14.35 -1.41
C HIS A 146 -5.93 14.47 0.11
N VAL A 147 -6.78 13.78 0.88
CA VAL A 147 -6.78 13.81 2.33
C VAL A 147 -5.59 12.99 2.84
N PRO A 148 -4.73 13.56 3.70
CA PRO A 148 -3.62 12.82 4.26
C PRO A 148 -4.12 11.74 5.22
N TRP A 149 -3.35 10.66 5.31
CA TRP A 149 -3.70 9.45 6.05
C TRP A 149 -4.16 9.71 7.50
N TRP A 150 -3.54 10.67 8.22
CA TRP A 150 -3.90 11.02 9.60
C TRP A 150 -5.26 11.72 9.75
N ARG A 151 -5.90 12.11 8.65
CA ARG A 151 -7.24 12.72 8.64
C ARG A 151 -8.33 11.78 8.12
N LEU A 152 -7.99 10.60 7.59
CA LEU A 152 -8.97 9.61 7.14
C LEU A 152 -10.00 9.21 8.23
N PRO A 153 -9.64 9.08 9.53
CA PRO A 153 -10.65 8.83 10.57
C PRO A 153 -11.77 9.89 10.60
N ARG A 154 -11.46 11.16 10.32
CA ARG A 154 -12.46 12.24 10.29
C ARG A 154 -13.36 12.15 9.06
N GLU A 155 -12.85 11.69 7.92
CA GLU A 155 -13.68 11.45 6.74
C GLU A 155 -14.66 10.30 6.98
N ARG A 156 -14.23 9.26 7.72
CA ARG A 156 -15.11 8.18 8.18
C ARG A 156 -16.25 8.71 9.06
N GLU A 157 -15.93 9.55 10.03
CA GLU A 157 -16.93 10.18 10.91
C GLU A 157 -17.97 10.98 10.12
N LYS A 158 -17.53 11.86 9.21
CA LYS A 158 -18.44 12.66 8.35
C LYS A 158 -19.36 11.77 7.52
N ARG A 159 -18.81 10.74 6.88
CA ARG A 159 -19.58 9.80 6.05
C ARG A 159 -20.62 9.04 6.88
N THR A 160 -20.28 8.61 8.08
CA THR A 160 -21.22 7.93 8.98
C THR A 160 -22.34 8.86 9.41
N ALA A 161 -22.04 10.13 9.74
CA ALA A 161 -23.05 11.12 10.07
C ALA A 161 -24.01 11.37 8.88
N GLN A 162 -23.49 11.56 7.67
CA GLN A 162 -24.29 11.74 6.46
C GLN A 162 -25.23 10.56 6.18
N ARG A 163 -24.78 9.33 6.44
CA ARG A 163 -25.60 8.12 6.30
C ARG A 163 -26.68 7.96 7.37
N ALA A 164 -26.51 8.59 8.54
CA ALA A 164 -27.51 8.56 9.60
C ALA A 164 -28.62 9.59 9.38
N GLU A 165 -28.37 10.61 8.56
CA GLU A 165 -29.29 11.71 8.27
C GLU A 165 -30.17 11.49 7.02
N GLY A 166 -29.79 10.57 6.13
CA GLY A 166 -30.50 10.25 4.87
C GLY A 166 -31.20 8.91 4.90
#